data_AF-A0AAW4W4C5-F1
#
_entry.id   AF-A0AAW4W4C5-F1
#
_cell.length_a   1.000
_cell.length_b   1.000
_cell.length_c   1.000
_cell.angle_alpha   90.00
_cell.angle_beta   90.00
_cell.angle_gamma   90.00
#
_symmetry.space_group_name_H-M   'P 1'
#
loop_
_entity.id
_entity.type
_entity.pdbx_description
1 polymer ?
#
loop_
_entity_poly.entity_id
_entity_poly.type
_entity_poly.pdbx_seq_one_letter_code
_entity_poly.pdbx_strand_id
1 'polypeptide(L)'
;MKLHASGEDYLEAILVLHKKMGMVRSVDVARHMEVSKPSVCHAVASLRDGGFLTMDEDHFLHLTDVGREVAEKIYERHCFFTEQLITAGVDPKTAEADACRIEHIISDESFDRLKEAVEQEQD
;
A
#
# COMPACT_ATOMS: atom_id res chain seq x y z
N MET A 1 -14.29 -11.09 -0.39
CA MET A 1 -14.62 -9.65 -0.29
C MET A 1 -13.86 -8.93 -1.41
N LYS A 2 -14.47 -8.02 -2.17
CA LYS A 2 -13.69 -7.16 -3.09
C LYS A 2 -13.06 -6.07 -2.23
N LEU A 3 -11.74 -5.92 -2.32
CA LEU A 3 -11.06 -4.76 -1.74
C LEU A 3 -11.38 -3.54 -2.61
N HIS A 4 -11.62 -2.41 -1.95
CA HIS A 4 -11.70 -1.10 -2.58
C HIS A 4 -10.38 -0.38 -2.30
N ALA A 5 -10.06 0.68 -3.06
CA ALA A 5 -8.83 1.47 -2.88
C ALA A 5 -8.54 1.76 -1.40
N SER A 6 -9.57 2.16 -0.64
CA SER A 6 -9.43 2.41 0.80
C SER A 6 -8.94 1.22 1.62
N GLY A 7 -9.29 -0.02 1.27
CA GLY A 7 -8.79 -1.23 1.95
C GLY A 7 -7.38 -1.60 1.53
N GLU A 8 -7.03 -1.36 0.27
CA GLU A 8 -5.67 -1.54 -0.26
C GLU A 8 -4.70 -0.55 0.38
N ASP A 9 -5.10 0.73 0.54
CA ASP A 9 -4.37 1.77 1.26
C ASP A 9 -3.98 1.32 2.67
N TYR A 10 -4.92 0.71 3.41
CA TYR A 10 -4.63 0.22 4.77
C TYR A 10 -3.65 -0.95 4.78
N LEU A 11 -3.72 -1.86 3.80
CA LEU A 11 -2.80 -2.99 3.70
C LEU A 11 -1.38 -2.51 3.35
N GLU A 12 -1.28 -1.58 2.40
CA GLU A 12 -0.03 -0.93 2.03
C GLU A 12 0.57 -0.16 3.21
N ALA A 13 -0.21 0.68 3.90
CA ALA A 13 0.21 1.42 5.08
C ALA A 13 0.77 0.49 6.17
N ILE A 14 0.10 -0.64 6.42
CA ILE A 14 0.58 -1.63 7.40
C ILE A 14 1.90 -2.25 6.94
N LEU A 15 2.04 -2.59 5.64
CA LEU A 15 3.29 -3.11 5.08
C LEU A 15 4.44 -2.11 5.22
N VAL A 16 4.21 -0.85 4.84
CA VAL A 16 5.21 0.23 4.91
C VAL A 16 5.65 0.48 6.35
N LEU A 17 4.70 0.56 7.29
CA LEU A 17 5.02 0.70 8.70
C LEU A 17 5.78 -0.51 9.22
N HIS A 18 5.37 -1.72 8.86
CA HIS A 18 6.05 -2.95 9.27
C HIS A 18 7.50 -2.99 8.77
N LYS A 19 7.76 -2.58 7.51
CA LYS A 19 9.12 -2.45 6.98
C LYS A 19 9.96 -1.40 7.73
N LYS A 20 9.34 -0.33 8.25
CA LYS A 20 10.03 0.77 8.95
C LYS A 20 10.32 0.48 10.43
N MET A 21 9.40 -0.17 11.15
CA MET A 21 9.49 -0.33 12.61
C MET A 21 9.26 -1.76 13.13
N GLY A 22 8.99 -2.73 12.25
CA GLY A 22 8.78 -4.14 12.58
C GLY A 22 7.41 -4.45 13.19
N MET A 23 7.00 -3.73 14.24
CA MET A 23 5.73 -3.98 14.93
C MET A 23 4.76 -2.81 14.71
N VAL A 24 3.54 -3.11 14.23
CA VAL A 24 2.55 -2.08 13.85
C VAL A 24 1.29 -2.22 14.68
N ARG A 25 0.78 -1.12 15.23
CA ARG A 25 -0.52 -1.07 15.91
C ARG A 25 -1.47 -0.14 15.16
N SER A 26 -2.77 -0.25 15.44
CA SER A 26 -3.79 0.62 14.82
C SER A 26 -3.55 2.12 15.07
N VAL A 27 -2.87 2.48 16.16
CA VAL A 27 -2.52 3.89 16.44
C VAL A 27 -1.43 4.42 15.50
N ASP A 28 -0.53 3.55 15.05
CA ASP A 28 0.54 3.92 14.12
C ASP A 28 -0.05 4.12 12.72
N VAL A 29 -0.95 3.23 12.31
CA VAL A 29 -1.72 3.34 11.06
C VAL A 29 -2.56 4.62 11.05
N ALA A 30 -3.28 4.91 12.14
CA ALA A 30 -4.09 6.13 12.25
C ALA A 30 -3.26 7.41 12.08
N ARG A 31 -2.06 7.44 12.69
CA ARG A 31 -1.14 8.57 12.56
C ARG A 31 -0.58 8.67 11.15
N HIS A 32 -0.20 7.55 10.54
CA HIS A 32 0.39 7.52 9.21
C HIS A 32 -0.59 7.95 8.12
N MET A 33 -1.84 7.51 8.21
CA MET A 33 -2.90 7.82 7.24
C MET A 33 -3.67 9.10 7.57
N GLU A 34 -3.31 9.80 8.65
CA GLU A 34 -3.99 11.03 9.11
C GLU A 34 -5.51 10.88 9.31
N VAL A 35 -5.95 9.70 9.79
CA VAL A 35 -7.36 9.37 10.03
C VAL A 35 -7.66 9.12 11.51
N SER A 36 -8.95 9.12 11.86
CA SER A 36 -9.38 8.86 13.23
C SER A 36 -9.14 7.40 13.65
N LYS A 37 -8.87 7.18 14.93
CA LYS A 37 -8.74 5.82 15.50
C LYS A 37 -9.99 4.95 15.25
N PRO A 38 -11.24 5.45 15.41
CA PRO A 38 -12.44 4.69 15.04
C PRO A 38 -12.45 4.24 13.57
N SER A 39 -12.00 5.09 12.64
CA SER A 39 -11.90 4.74 11.21
C SER A 39 -10.96 3.57 11.00
N VAL A 40 -9.78 3.60 11.61
CA VAL A 40 -8.81 2.49 11.52
C VAL A 40 -9.37 1.22 12.15
N CYS A 41 -10.02 1.31 13.31
CA CYS A 41 -10.62 0.12 13.95
C CYS A 41 -11.66 -0.54 13.04
N HIS A 42 -12.50 0.25 12.35
CA HIS A 42 -13.46 -0.27 11.39
C HIS A 42 -12.77 -0.95 10.19
N ALA A 43 -11.76 -0.31 9.61
CA ALA A 43 -11.00 -0.85 8.49
C ALA A 43 -10.28 -2.15 8.87
N VAL A 44 -9.60 -2.17 10.01
CA VAL A 44 -8.92 -3.35 10.56
C VAL A 44 -9.90 -4.50 10.79
N ALA A 45 -11.08 -4.23 11.35
CA ALA A 45 -12.10 -5.26 11.51
C ALA A 45 -12.53 -5.85 10.16
N SER A 46 -12.79 -4.99 9.17
CA SER A 46 -13.19 -5.40 7.81
C SER A 46 -12.10 -6.22 7.11
N LEU A 47 -10.83 -5.84 7.25
CA LEU A 47 -9.70 -6.57 6.68
C LEU A 47 -9.46 -7.93 7.35
N ARG A 48 -9.71 -8.02 8.66
CA ARG A 48 -9.68 -9.29 9.40
C ARG A 48 -10.79 -10.22 8.96
N ASP A 49 -12.03 -9.72 8.86
CA ASP A 49 -13.17 -10.50 8.38
C ASP A 49 -12.96 -10.97 6.92
N GLY A 50 -12.23 -10.17 6.13
CA GLY A 50 -11.81 -10.52 4.77
C GLY A 50 -10.62 -11.49 4.67
N GLY A 51 -9.96 -11.83 5.78
CA GLY A 51 -8.82 -12.75 5.81
C GLY A 51 -7.46 -12.15 5.41
N PHE A 52 -7.36 -10.82 5.30
CA PHE A 52 -6.12 -10.12 4.91
C PHE A 52 -5.22 -9.79 6.10
N LEU A 53 -5.78 -9.79 7.31
CA LEU A 53 -5.09 -9.34 8.51
C LEU A 53 -5.40 -10.26 9.70
N THR A 54 -4.45 -10.42 10.60
CA THR A 54 -4.65 -10.95 11.95
C THR A 54 -4.15 -9.95 13.00
N MET A 55 -4.58 -10.16 14.24
CA MET A 55 -4.14 -9.36 15.38
C MET A 55 -3.80 -10.32 16.52
N ASP A 56 -2.62 -10.15 17.12
CA ASP A 56 -2.18 -10.97 18.26
C ASP A 56 -2.69 -10.43 19.61
N GLU A 57 -2.32 -11.12 20.69
CA GLU A 57 -2.70 -10.78 22.07
C GLU A 57 -2.13 -9.42 22.53
N ASP A 58 -1.02 -8.98 21.94
CA ASP A 58 -0.36 -7.69 22.20
C ASP A 58 -0.88 -6.55 21.30
N HIS A 59 -1.94 -6.82 20.52
CA HIS A 59 -2.59 -5.92 19.58
C HIS A 59 -1.72 -5.47 18.39
N PHE A 60 -0.70 -6.25 18.02
CA PHE A 60 0.03 -6.02 16.78
C PHE A 60 -0.74 -6.54 15.57
N LEU A 61 -0.67 -5.77 14.50
CA LEU A 61 -1.29 -6.10 13.22
C LEU A 61 -0.32 -6.92 12.38
N HIS A 62 -0.80 -8.05 11.88
CA HIS A 62 -0.04 -8.96 11.02
C HIS A 62 -0.77 -9.14 9.70
N LEU A 63 -0.09 -8.90 8.58
CA LEU A 63 -0.60 -9.27 7.26
C LEU A 63 -0.58 -10.80 7.15
N THR A 64 -1.70 -11.38 6.70
CA THR A 64 -1.69 -12.77 6.22
C THR A 64 -0.93 -12.86 4.91
N ASP A 65 -0.66 -14.07 4.43
CA ASP A 65 0.01 -14.24 3.12
C ASP A 65 -0.79 -13.56 2.00
N VAL A 66 -2.12 -13.69 2.01
CA VAL A 66 -3.01 -13.03 1.05
C VAL A 66 -3.00 -11.52 1.22
N GLY A 67 -3.04 -11.01 2.45
CA GLY A 67 -2.95 -9.58 2.71
C GLY A 67 -1.61 -8.98 2.29
N ARG A 68 -0.53 -9.73 2.49
CA ARG A 68 0.83 -9.35 2.08
C ARG A 68 0.95 -9.29 0.56
N GLU A 69 0.46 -10.30 -0.16
CA GLU A 69 0.49 -10.32 -1.63
C GLU A 69 -0.19 -9.06 -2.21
N VAL A 70 -1.38 -8.72 -1.70
CA VAL A 70 -2.08 -7.50 -2.12
C VAL A 70 -1.30 -6.25 -1.75
N ALA A 71 -0.82 -6.13 -0.51
CA ALA A 71 -0.06 -4.97 -0.06
C ALA A 71 1.23 -4.76 -0.88
N GLU A 72 1.94 -5.85 -1.19
CA GLU A 72 3.19 -5.80 -1.97
C GLU A 72 2.93 -5.42 -3.43
N LYS A 73 1.85 -5.93 -4.04
CA LYS A 73 1.45 -5.55 -5.40
C LYS A 73 1.14 -4.05 -5.52
N ILE A 74 0.44 -3.50 -4.54
CA ILE A 74 0.10 -2.06 -4.51
C ILE A 74 1.37 -1.24 -4.26
N TYR A 75 2.16 -1.62 -3.25
CA TYR A 75 3.41 -0.94 -2.91
C TYR A 75 4.43 -0.94 -4.06
N GLU A 76 4.50 -2.02 -4.84
CA GLU A 76 5.36 -2.09 -6.03
C GLU A 76 4.98 -1.02 -7.06
N ARG A 77 3.68 -0.85 -7.32
CA ARG A 77 3.17 0.18 -8.23
C ARG A 77 3.44 1.57 -7.69
N HIS A 78 3.22 1.77 -6.39
CA HIS A 78 3.50 3.02 -5.70
C HIS A 78 4.95 3.46 -5.95
N CYS A 79 5.90 2.57 -5.65
CA CYS A 79 7.32 2.82 -5.82
C CYS A 79 7.67 3.08 -7.28
N PHE A 80 7.20 2.22 -8.19
CA PHE A 80 7.47 2.37 -9.62
C PHE A 80 7.00 3.74 -10.14
N PHE A 81 5.74 4.11 -9.93
CA PHE A 81 5.22 5.39 -10.43
C PHE A 81 5.88 6.59 -9.75
N THR A 82 6.17 6.50 -8.45
CA THR A 82 6.90 7.55 -7.75
C THR A 82 8.26 7.79 -8.40
N GLU A 83 9.03 6.72 -8.64
CA GLU A 83 10.35 6.81 -9.27
C GLU A 83 10.28 7.31 -10.72
N GLN A 84 9.31 6.83 -11.51
CA GLN A 84 9.15 7.29 -12.90
C GLN A 84 8.77 8.76 -12.99
N LEU A 85 7.86 9.22 -12.13
CA LEU A 85 7.44 10.63 -12.10
C LEU A 85 8.58 11.54 -11.64
N ILE A 86 9.34 11.14 -10.63
CA ILE A 86 10.55 11.88 -10.19
C ILE A 86 11.58 11.94 -11.32
N THR A 87 11.82 10.82 -12.01
CA THR A 87 12.74 10.76 -13.16
C THR A 87 12.30 11.69 -14.30
N ALA A 88 10.99 11.82 -14.52
CA ALA A 88 10.40 12.76 -15.47
C ALA A 88 10.47 14.24 -15.03
N GLY A 89 10.97 14.52 -13.82
CA GLY A 89 11.16 15.88 -13.29
C GLY A 89 10.01 16.41 -12.43
N VAL A 90 9.09 15.55 -11.99
CA VAL A 90 8.01 15.92 -11.06
C VAL A 90 8.57 16.09 -9.65
N ASP A 91 8.06 17.07 -8.89
CA ASP A 91 8.41 17.24 -7.48
C ASP A 91 8.10 15.95 -6.68
N PRO A 92 8.98 15.49 -5.79
CA PRO A 92 8.79 14.23 -5.06
C PRO A 92 7.45 14.11 -4.32
N LYS A 93 6.94 15.19 -3.73
CA LYS A 93 5.65 15.16 -3.02
C LYS A 93 4.48 15.00 -3.98
N THR A 94 4.56 15.64 -5.15
CA THR A 94 3.56 15.48 -6.20
C THR A 94 3.63 14.08 -6.81
N ALA A 95 4.84 13.57 -7.05
CA ALA A 95 5.04 12.22 -7.57
C ALA A 95 4.44 11.14 -6.63
N GLU A 96 4.70 11.21 -5.33
CA GLU A 96 4.14 10.30 -4.34
C GLU A 96 2.60 10.38 -4.28
N ALA A 97 2.04 11.59 -4.28
CA ALA A 97 0.59 11.79 -4.25
C ALA A 97 -0.12 11.32 -5.52
N ASP A 98 0.50 11.45 -6.68
CA ASP A 98 -0.05 10.98 -7.95
C ASP A 98 0.12 9.46 -8.10
N ALA A 99 1.27 8.90 -7.69
CA ALA A 99 1.51 7.45 -7.67
C ALA A 99 0.46 6.71 -6.81
N CYS A 100 0.18 7.23 -5.61
CA CYS A 100 -0.86 6.74 -4.69
C CYS A 100 -2.24 6.65 -5.35
N ARG A 101 -2.55 7.47 -6.37
CA ARG A 101 -3.83 7.36 -7.10
C ARG A 101 -3.74 6.38 -8.27
N ILE A 102 -2.60 6.36 -8.95
CA ILE A 102 -2.39 5.54 -10.15
C ILE A 102 -2.39 4.06 -9.80
N GLU A 103 -1.76 3.67 -8.69
CA GLU A 103 -1.57 2.27 -8.28
C GLU A 103 -2.87 1.46 -8.17
N HIS A 104 -3.97 2.10 -7.77
CA HIS A 104 -5.28 1.47 -7.62
C HIS A 104 -6.12 1.43 -8.90
N ILE A 105 -5.79 2.25 -9.89
CA ILE A 105 -6.63 2.46 -11.08
C ILE A 105 -6.00 1.83 -12.33
N ILE A 106 -4.67 1.75 -12.37
CA ILE A 106 -3.96 1.18 -13.51
C ILE A 106 -4.25 -0.32 -13.64
N SER A 107 -4.44 -0.78 -14.88
CA SER A 107 -4.57 -2.20 -15.18
C SER A 107 -3.24 -2.92 -15.00
N ASP A 108 -3.31 -4.22 -14.68
CA ASP A 108 -2.14 -5.10 -14.61
C ASP A 108 -1.35 -5.05 -15.93
N GLU A 109 -2.04 -5.15 -17.08
CA GLU A 109 -1.40 -5.08 -18.40
C GLU A 109 -0.63 -3.77 -18.63
N SER A 110 -1.19 -2.61 -18.27
CA SER A 110 -0.49 -1.34 -18.47
C SER A 110 0.70 -1.20 -17.53
N PHE A 111 0.57 -1.65 -16.28
CA PHE A 111 1.68 -1.64 -15.34
C PHE A 111 2.85 -2.51 -15.83
N ASP A 112 2.56 -3.76 -16.20
CA ASP A 112 3.58 -4.72 -16.63
C ASP A 112 4.33 -4.20 -17.87
N ARG A 113 3.63 -3.65 -18.86
CA ARG A 113 4.24 -3.09 -20.07
C ARG A 113 5.10 -1.85 -19.81
N LEU A 114 4.67 -0.98 -18.90
CA LEU A 114 5.45 0.20 -18.53
C LEU A 114 6.72 -0.20 -17.78
N LYS A 115 6.62 -1.19 -16.89
CA LYS A 115 7.76 -1.72 -16.16
C LYS A 115 8.79 -2.36 -17.09
N GLU A 116 8.33 -3.24 -18.00
CA GLU A 116 9.19 -3.87 -19.02
C GLU A 116 9.91 -2.83 -19.91
N ALA A 117 9.21 -1.75 -20.29
CA ALA A 117 9.80 -0.71 -21.13
C ALA A 117 10.95 0.03 -20.42
N VAL A 118 10.80 0.33 -19.14
CA VAL A 118 11.85 0.97 -18.34
C VAL A 118 13.06 0.06 -18.14
N GLU A 119 12.83 -1.24 -17.92
CA GLU A 119 13.92 -2.22 -17.77
C GLU A 119 14.74 -2.35 -19.06
N GLN A 120 14.09 -2.31 -20.23
CA GLN A 120 14.77 -2.37 -21.55
C GLN A 120 15.57 -1.13 -21.90
N GLU A 121 15.24 0.04 -21.36
CA GLU A 121 16.01 1.29 -21.58
C GLU A 121 17.30 1.35 -20.73
N GLN A 122 17.45 0.46 -19.75
CA GLN A 122 18.61 0.40 -18.86
C GLN A 122 19.68 -0.60 -19.35
N ASP A 123 19.39 -1.37 -20.41
CA ASP A 123 20.31 -2.28 -21.12
C ASP A 123 20.97 -1.62 -22.33
#